data_AF-A0A3S0YL27-F1
#
_entry.id   AF-A0A3S0YL27-F1
#
_cell.length_a   1.000
_cell.length_b   1.000
_cell.length_c   1.000
_cell.angle_alpha   90.00
_cell.angle_beta   90.00
_cell.angle_gamma   90.00
#
_symmetry.space_group_name_H-M   'P 1'
#
loop_
_entity.id
_entity.type
_entity.pdbx_description
1 polymer ?
#
loop_
_entity_poly.entity_id
_entity_poly.type
_entity_poly.pdbx_seq_one_letter_code
_entity_poly.pdbx_strand_id
1 'polypeptide(L)'
;MLDIGFLELMLIGIVGLLVLGPERLPRAARTTGLWVGKIKRTISGMQREISAQLEAEELRQTLKDQQKSLNNSLKKAKQEVESIAEPSSPAASKATAQVPKETERRVAQASAQLDDALQEVNDTPPESASSETPATSHKDSNHP
;
A
#
# COMPACT_ATOMS: atom_id res chain seq x y z
N MET A 1 19.19 15.04 -22.46
CA MET A 1 19.46 14.96 -21.01
C MET A 1 18.93 16.27 -20.44
N LEU A 2 18.10 16.22 -19.39
CA LEU A 2 17.62 17.42 -18.73
C LEU A 2 18.62 17.75 -17.63
N ASP A 3 19.75 18.33 -18.01
CA ASP A 3 20.79 18.83 -17.10
C ASP A 3 20.34 20.16 -16.47
N ILE A 4 19.13 20.18 -15.90
CA ILE A 4 18.62 21.31 -15.11
C ILE A 4 19.04 21.08 -13.67
N GLY A 5 20.18 21.68 -13.31
CA GLY A 5 20.63 21.78 -11.94
C GLY A 5 19.96 22.92 -11.20
N PHE A 6 20.23 22.98 -9.89
CA PHE A 6 19.82 24.13 -9.06
C PHE A 6 20.44 25.44 -9.57
N LEU A 7 21.67 25.40 -10.08
CA LEU A 7 22.37 26.56 -10.63
C LEU A 7 21.70 27.11 -11.89
N GLU A 8 21.32 26.25 -12.85
CA GLU A 8 20.59 26.66 -14.05
C GLU A 8 19.25 27.30 -13.69
N LEU A 9 18.49 26.72 -12.74
CA LEU A 9 17.24 27.31 -12.26
C LEU A 9 17.45 28.69 -11.64
N MET A 10 18.51 28.86 -10.84
CA MET A 10 18.84 30.15 -10.24
C MET A 10 19.21 31.20 -11.30
N LEU A 11 20.00 30.82 -12.31
CA LEU A 11 20.36 31.68 -13.43
C LEU A 11 19.14 32.14 -14.23
N ILE A 12 18.25 31.20 -14.59
CA ILE A 12 16.99 31.50 -15.28
C ILE A 12 16.10 32.39 -14.41
N GLY A 13 16.06 32.15 -13.10
CA GLY A 13 15.37 33.00 -12.14
C GLY A 13 15.88 34.44 -12.19
N ILE A 14 17.19 34.65 -12.09
CA ILE A 14 17.81 35.98 -12.16
C ILE A 14 17.51 36.67 -13.50
N VAL A 15 17.69 35.96 -14.63
CA VAL A 15 17.40 36.51 -15.96
C VAL A 15 15.91 36.85 -16.09
N GLY A 16 15.02 35.99 -15.61
CA GLY A 16 13.59 36.25 -15.58
C GLY A 16 13.23 37.47 -14.73
N LEU A 17 13.88 37.66 -13.58
CA LEU A 17 13.68 38.82 -12.72
C LEU A 17 14.14 40.11 -13.41
N LEU A 18 15.22 40.05 -14.20
CA LEU A 18 15.73 41.20 -14.93
C LEU A 18 14.84 41.58 -16.13
N VAL A 19 14.41 40.59 -16.91
CA VAL A 19 13.64 40.80 -18.15
C VAL A 19 12.19 41.15 -17.85
N LEU A 20 11.54 40.36 -17.00
CA LEU A 20 10.12 40.51 -16.69
C LEU A 20 9.91 41.43 -15.49
N GLY A 21 10.89 41.54 -14.60
CA GLY A 21 10.78 42.29 -13.36
C GLY A 21 10.39 41.41 -12.17
N PRO A 22 10.85 41.77 -10.95
CA PRO A 22 10.63 40.97 -9.73
C PRO A 22 9.16 40.83 -9.33
N GLU A 23 8.31 41.78 -9.71
CA GLU A 23 6.87 41.74 -9.39
C GLU A 23 6.07 40.87 -10.37
N ARG A 24 6.60 40.66 -11.58
CA ARG A 24 5.85 40.08 -12.69
C ARG A 24 6.13 38.59 -12.88
N LEU A 25 7.37 38.16 -12.63
CA LEU A 25 7.77 36.74 -12.61
C LEU A 25 6.89 35.88 -11.68
N PRO A 26 6.69 36.23 -10.39
CA PRO A 26 5.86 35.41 -9.50
C PRO A 26 4.42 35.34 -10.01
N ARG A 27 3.91 36.38 -10.68
CA ARG A 27 2.57 36.37 -11.26
C ARG A 27 2.48 35.45 -12.48
N ALA A 28 3.48 35.47 -13.36
CA ALA A 28 3.57 34.55 -14.50
C ALA A 28 3.72 33.10 -14.06
N ALA A 29 4.61 32.82 -13.10
CA ALA A 29 4.80 31.47 -12.54
C ALA A 29 3.52 30.91 -11.93
N ARG A 30 2.74 31.74 -11.22
CA ARG A 30 1.42 31.35 -10.70
C ARG A 30 0.46 30.98 -11.82
N THR A 31 0.34 31.78 -12.88
CA THR A 31 -0.55 31.48 -14.01
C THR A 31 -0.13 30.21 -14.75
N THR A 32 1.15 30.09 -15.11
CA THR A 32 1.68 28.90 -15.78
C THR A 32 1.53 27.66 -14.89
N GLY A 33 1.80 27.79 -13.58
CA GLY A 33 1.62 26.71 -12.61
C GLY A 33 0.16 26.23 -12.52
N LEU A 34 -0.81 27.14 -12.54
CA LEU A 34 -2.23 26.79 -12.59
C LEU A 34 -2.59 26.01 -13.87
N TRP A 35 -2.05 26.42 -15.02
CA TRP A 35 -2.29 25.76 -16.31
C TRP A 35 -1.67 24.37 -16.35
N VAL A 36 -0.40 24.24 -15.96
CA VAL A 36 0.30 22.96 -15.84
C VAL A 36 -0.42 22.05 -14.85
N GLY A 37 -0.88 22.58 -13.71
CA GLY A 37 -1.65 21.84 -12.71
C GLY A 37 -2.97 21.30 -13.25
N LYS A 38 -3.71 22.11 -14.02
CA LYS A 38 -4.94 21.68 -14.71
C LYS A 38 -4.66 20.57 -15.70
N ILE A 39 -3.65 20.72 -16.55
CA ILE A 39 -3.26 19.71 -17.55
C ILE A 39 -2.86 18.40 -16.85
N LYS A 40 -2.02 18.48 -15.81
CA LYS A 40 -1.62 17.31 -15.02
C LYS A 40 -2.85 16.61 -14.41
N ARG A 41 -3.80 17.36 -13.87
CA ARG A 41 -5.05 16.82 -13.30
C ARG A 41 -5.89 16.09 -14.33
N THR A 42 -6.03 16.66 -15.53
CA THR A 42 -6.76 16.02 -16.64
C THR A 42 -6.07 14.73 -17.10
N ILE A 43 -4.73 14.74 -17.23
CA ILE A 43 -3.96 13.54 -17.59
C ILE A 43 -4.10 12.46 -16.52
N SER A 44 -4.03 12.82 -15.22
CA SER A 44 -4.23 11.86 -14.13
C SER A 44 -5.67 11.31 -14.08
N GLY A 45 -6.67 12.12 -14.44
CA GLY A 45 -8.06 11.69 -14.57
C GLY A 45 -8.24 10.70 -15.73
N MET A 46 -7.69 11.02 -16.89
CA MET A 46 -7.68 10.16 -18.07
C MET A 46 -6.92 8.86 -17.80
N GLN A 47 -5.75 8.90 -17.17
CA GLN A 47 -5.03 7.69 -16.74
C GLN A 47 -5.89 6.81 -15.85
N ARG A 48 -6.68 7.39 -14.93
CA ARG A 48 -7.54 6.62 -14.04
C ARG A 48 -8.72 5.97 -14.76
N GLU A 49 -9.30 6.64 -15.75
CA GLU A 49 -10.35 6.06 -16.61
C GLU A 49 -9.81 5.06 -17.62
N ILE A 50 -8.64 5.34 -18.20
CA ILE A 50 -7.95 4.47 -19.17
C ILE A 50 -7.41 3.22 -18.46
N SER A 51 -6.85 3.34 -17.26
CA SER A 51 -6.48 2.19 -16.43
C SER A 51 -7.70 1.35 -16.08
N ALA A 52 -8.84 1.95 -15.75
CA ALA A 52 -10.07 1.20 -15.49
C ALA A 52 -10.63 0.47 -16.74
N GLN A 53 -10.37 1.01 -17.94
CA GLN A 53 -10.79 0.37 -19.21
C GLN A 53 -9.78 -0.67 -19.72
N LEU A 54 -8.48 -0.39 -19.64
CA LEU A 54 -7.42 -1.34 -19.98
C LEU A 54 -7.37 -2.50 -19.00
N GLU A 55 -7.63 -2.27 -17.71
CA GLU A 55 -7.75 -3.35 -16.73
C GLU A 55 -8.91 -4.30 -17.10
N ALA A 56 -10.02 -3.81 -17.67
CA ALA A 56 -11.09 -4.69 -18.13
C ALA A 56 -10.72 -5.50 -19.39
N GLU A 57 -9.84 -4.99 -20.25
CA GLU A 57 -9.47 -5.61 -21.52
C GLU A 57 -8.25 -6.56 -21.38
N GLU A 58 -7.24 -6.18 -20.59
CA GLU A 58 -6.13 -7.06 -20.20
C GLU A 58 -6.57 -8.15 -19.22
N LEU A 59 -7.53 -7.89 -18.32
CA LEU A 59 -8.11 -8.93 -17.47
C LEU A 59 -8.91 -9.94 -18.30
N ARG A 60 -9.60 -9.51 -19.38
CA ARG A 60 -10.27 -10.44 -20.32
C ARG A 60 -9.29 -11.33 -21.07
N GLN A 61 -8.15 -10.79 -21.51
CA GLN A 61 -7.10 -11.57 -22.17
C GLN A 61 -6.47 -12.57 -21.19
N THR A 62 -6.12 -12.10 -19.99
CA THR A 62 -5.56 -12.92 -18.91
C THR A 62 -6.53 -14.02 -18.47
N LEU A 63 -7.83 -13.73 -18.37
CA LEU A 63 -8.87 -14.71 -18.04
C LEU A 63 -9.06 -15.76 -19.14
N LYS A 64 -9.00 -15.39 -20.42
CA LYS A 64 -9.07 -16.35 -21.54
C LYS A 64 -7.87 -17.29 -21.56
N ASP A 65 -6.67 -16.77 -21.32
CA ASP A 65 -5.45 -17.58 -21.27
C ASP A 65 -5.41 -18.51 -20.05
N GLN A 66 -5.90 -18.03 -18.89
CA GLN A 66 -6.12 -18.88 -17.72
C GLN A 66 -7.19 -19.94 -17.99
N GLN A 67 -8.31 -19.61 -18.63
CA GLN A 67 -9.37 -20.58 -18.91
C GLN A 67 -8.89 -21.68 -19.88
N LYS A 68 -8.05 -21.34 -20.87
CA LYS A 68 -7.42 -22.32 -21.77
C LYS A 68 -6.43 -23.22 -21.03
N SER A 69 -5.65 -22.64 -20.12
CA SER A 69 -4.69 -23.37 -19.28
C SER A 69 -5.41 -24.32 -18.30
N LEU A 70 -6.49 -23.86 -17.66
CA LEU A 70 -7.32 -24.67 -16.76
C LEU A 70 -8.03 -25.80 -17.51
N ASN A 71 -8.58 -25.55 -18.71
CA ASN A 71 -9.16 -26.62 -19.52
C ASN A 71 -8.12 -27.70 -19.89
N ASN A 72 -6.90 -27.29 -20.25
CA ASN A 72 -5.82 -28.23 -20.54
C ASN A 72 -5.40 -29.02 -19.30
N SER A 73 -5.30 -28.36 -18.14
CA SER A 73 -4.99 -29.03 -16.87
C SER A 73 -6.10 -29.97 -16.41
N LEU A 74 -7.37 -29.59 -16.58
CA LEU A 74 -8.52 -30.45 -16.32
C LEU A 74 -8.57 -31.65 -17.27
N LYS A 75 -8.20 -31.46 -18.53
CA LYS A 75 -8.13 -32.54 -19.52
C LYS A 75 -6.99 -33.51 -19.18
N LYS A 76 -5.83 -33.00 -18.76
CA LYS A 76 -4.70 -33.81 -18.24
C LYS A 76 -5.06 -34.53 -16.95
N ALA A 77 -5.70 -33.84 -16.00
CA ALA A 77 -6.15 -34.45 -14.75
C ALA A 77 -7.24 -35.50 -14.98
N LYS A 78 -8.18 -35.28 -15.91
CA LYS A 78 -9.12 -36.31 -16.33
C LYS A 78 -8.41 -37.50 -16.94
N GLN A 79 -7.44 -37.27 -17.81
CA GLN A 79 -6.67 -38.35 -18.44
C GLN A 79 -5.81 -39.12 -17.43
N GLU A 80 -5.22 -38.43 -16.47
CA GLU A 80 -4.43 -39.02 -15.38
C GLU A 80 -5.32 -39.77 -14.38
N VAL A 81 -6.49 -39.22 -14.03
CA VAL A 81 -7.49 -39.92 -13.22
C VAL A 81 -8.08 -41.10 -13.96
N GLU A 82 -8.27 -41.03 -15.27
CA GLU A 82 -8.75 -42.15 -16.09
C GLU A 82 -7.66 -43.22 -16.25
N SER A 83 -6.37 -42.84 -16.26
CA SER A 83 -5.23 -43.77 -16.19
C SER A 83 -4.96 -44.33 -14.78
N ILE A 84 -5.35 -43.63 -13.71
CA ILE A 84 -5.24 -44.07 -12.30
C ILE A 84 -6.48 -44.85 -11.85
N ALA A 85 -7.62 -44.62 -12.49
CA ALA A 85 -8.86 -45.38 -12.28
C ALA A 85 -8.79 -46.77 -12.94
N GLU A 86 -7.77 -47.04 -13.76
CA GLU A 86 -7.33 -48.42 -13.98
C GLU A 86 -6.58 -48.91 -12.74
N PRO A 87 -7.00 -50.05 -12.16
CA PRO A 87 -7.04 -50.22 -10.71
C PRO A 87 -5.67 -50.56 -10.14
N SER A 88 -5.11 -49.72 -9.24
CA SER A 88 -4.28 -50.19 -8.12
C SER A 88 -3.97 -49.15 -7.03
N SER A 89 -4.59 -49.39 -5.86
CA SER A 89 -4.04 -49.27 -4.50
C SER A 89 -4.25 -47.97 -3.67
N PRO A 90 -4.82 -48.07 -2.44
CA PRO A 90 -5.10 -46.95 -1.54
C PRO A 90 -4.02 -46.78 -0.46
N ALA A 91 -3.25 -45.69 -0.50
CA ALA A 91 -2.25 -45.40 0.54
C ALA A 91 -2.06 -43.89 0.81
N ALA A 92 -3.14 -43.14 1.00
CA ALA A 92 -3.02 -41.72 1.37
C ALA A 92 -4.20 -41.24 2.24
N SER A 93 -4.30 -41.74 3.48
CA SER A 93 -5.36 -41.31 4.42
C SER A 93 -4.84 -40.97 5.83
N LYS A 94 -3.59 -40.52 5.99
CA LYS A 94 -3.00 -40.25 7.32
C LYS A 94 -2.49 -38.83 7.61
N ALA A 95 -2.77 -37.82 6.77
CA ALA A 95 -2.12 -36.51 6.90
C ALA A 95 -2.97 -35.33 7.45
N THR A 96 -4.25 -35.50 7.84
CA THR A 96 -5.14 -34.33 8.08
C THR A 96 -5.53 -34.05 9.55
N ALA A 97 -4.95 -34.73 10.55
CA ALA A 97 -5.53 -34.71 11.91
C ALA A 97 -4.92 -33.72 12.95
N GLN A 98 -3.99 -32.81 12.61
CA GLN A 98 -3.22 -32.08 13.64
C GLN A 98 -3.37 -30.55 13.70
N VAL A 99 -4.13 -29.91 12.81
CA VAL A 99 -4.28 -28.45 12.77
C VAL A 99 -5.20 -27.79 13.83
N PRO A 100 -6.23 -28.44 14.44
CA PRO A 100 -7.23 -27.69 15.21
C PRO A 100 -6.76 -27.06 16.53
N LYS A 101 -5.73 -27.61 17.20
CA LYS A 101 -5.41 -27.23 18.59
C LYS A 101 -4.60 -25.95 18.76
N GLU A 102 -3.88 -25.50 17.73
CA GLU A 102 -3.05 -24.30 17.84
C GLU A 102 -3.86 -23.02 17.59
N THR A 103 -4.82 -23.07 16.65
CA THR A 103 -5.68 -21.92 16.31
C THR A 103 -6.59 -21.53 17.48
N GLU A 104 -7.18 -22.50 18.17
CA GLU A 104 -8.07 -22.25 19.32
C GLU A 104 -7.33 -21.55 20.47
N ARG A 105 -6.06 -21.93 20.70
CA ARG A 105 -5.21 -21.33 21.73
C ARG A 105 -4.84 -19.88 21.43
N ARG A 106 -4.58 -19.54 20.17
CA ARG A 106 -4.24 -18.17 19.74
C ARG A 106 -5.44 -17.24 19.78
N VAL A 107 -6.64 -17.75 19.46
CA VAL A 107 -7.89 -16.97 19.53
C VAL A 107 -8.23 -16.63 20.99
N ALA A 108 -8.10 -17.59 21.91
CA ALA A 108 -8.36 -17.36 23.34
C ALA A 108 -7.40 -16.35 23.99
N GLN A 109 -6.13 -16.31 23.54
CA GLN A 109 -5.15 -15.34 24.03
C GLN A 109 -5.42 -13.93 23.50
N ALA A 110 -5.88 -13.79 22.25
CA ALA A 110 -6.21 -12.50 21.67
C ALA A 110 -7.45 -11.87 22.35
N SER A 111 -8.46 -12.68 22.69
CA SER A 111 -9.65 -12.19 23.41
C SER A 111 -9.33 -11.73 24.83
N ALA A 112 -8.44 -12.42 25.55
CA ALA A 112 -8.06 -12.04 26.91
C ALA A 112 -7.30 -10.70 26.96
N GLN A 113 -6.47 -10.40 25.96
CA GLN A 113 -5.73 -9.14 25.87
C GLN A 113 -6.65 -7.94 25.53
N LEU A 114 -7.73 -8.19 24.79
CA LEU A 114 -8.71 -7.15 24.45
C LEU A 114 -9.60 -6.78 25.65
N ASP A 115 -9.96 -7.76 26.50
CA ASP A 115 -10.75 -7.51 27.71
C ASP A 115 -9.97 -6.67 28.73
N ASP A 116 -8.68 -6.97 28.93
CA ASP A 116 -7.78 -6.26 29.84
C ASP A 116 -7.58 -4.79 29.41
N ALA A 117 -7.41 -4.54 28.11
CA ALA A 117 -7.28 -3.19 27.55
C ALA A 117 -8.57 -2.36 27.65
N LEU A 118 -9.75 -3.00 27.64
CA LEU A 118 -11.03 -2.32 27.81
C LEU A 118 -11.31 -1.97 29.28
N GLN A 119 -10.74 -2.74 30.21
CA GLN A 119 -10.85 -2.49 31.65
C GLN A 119 -10.00 -1.30 32.08
N GLU A 120 -8.78 -1.15 31.54
CA GLU A 120 -7.89 -0.01 31.80
C GLU A 120 -8.49 1.34 31.38
N VAL A 121 -9.28 1.36 30.30
CA VAL A 121 -9.95 2.58 29.79
C VAL A 121 -11.14 3.01 30.67
N ASN A 122 -11.74 2.08 31.42
CA ASN A 122 -12.99 2.33 32.15
C ASN A 122 -12.79 2.75 33.63
N ASP A 123 -11.57 2.60 34.18
CA ASP A 123 -11.23 2.97 35.57
C ASP A 123 -10.50 4.32 35.73
N THR A 124 -10.33 5.11 34.66
CA THR A 124 -9.65 6.42 34.74
C THR A 124 -10.64 7.60 34.65
N PRO A 125 -10.86 8.40 35.71
CA PRO A 125 -11.63 9.65 35.64
C PRO A 125 -10.95 10.69 34.72
N PRO A 126 -11.70 11.56 34.02
CA PRO A 126 -11.10 12.56 33.15
C PRO A 126 -10.66 13.75 33.99
N GLU A 127 -9.40 13.76 34.46
CA GLU A 127 -8.78 14.98 34.97
C GLU A 127 -7.81 15.55 33.92
N SER A 128 -8.34 16.56 33.23
CA SER A 128 -7.68 17.77 32.73
C SER A 128 -6.19 17.71 32.37
N ALA A 129 -5.97 17.89 31.07
CA ALA A 129 -4.86 18.58 30.43
C ALA A 129 -3.84 19.26 31.37
N SER A 130 -2.60 18.78 31.32
CA SER A 130 -1.42 19.64 31.30
C SER A 130 -0.29 18.89 30.60
N SER A 131 0.13 19.51 29.48
CA SER A 131 1.48 19.50 28.92
C SER A 131 2.56 18.82 29.78
N GLU A 132 3.26 17.83 29.21
CA GLU A 132 4.67 17.99 28.85
C GLU A 132 5.23 16.72 28.17
N THR A 133 6.03 16.98 27.14
CA THR A 133 6.68 16.03 26.25
C THR A 133 7.81 15.27 26.96
N PRO A 134 8.03 13.97 26.69
CA PRO A 134 9.15 13.22 27.26
C PRO A 134 10.37 13.32 26.35
N ALA A 135 11.51 13.81 26.86
CA ALA A 135 12.82 13.56 26.26
C ALA A 135 13.97 13.81 27.26
N THR A 136 14.39 12.73 27.92
CA THR A 136 15.79 12.30 28.12
C THR A 136 16.87 13.35 28.48
N SER A 137 17.47 13.22 29.66
CA SER A 137 18.93 13.08 29.88
C SER A 137 19.21 13.23 31.39
N HIS A 138 19.37 12.13 32.12
CA HIS A 138 20.67 11.62 32.54
C HIS A 138 21.61 12.66 33.18
N LYS A 139 21.83 12.46 34.49
CA LYS A 139 23.13 12.33 35.15
C LYS A 139 23.54 13.44 36.16
N ASP A 140 23.79 12.93 37.37
CA ASP A 140 24.83 13.30 38.35
C ASP A 140 24.54 14.34 39.46
N SER A 141 24.43 13.75 40.66
CA SER A 141 25.16 14.04 41.90
C SER A 141 24.83 15.28 42.75
N ASN A 142 24.21 14.94 43.88
CA ASN A 142 24.70 15.19 45.25
C ASN A 142 24.68 16.63 45.81
N HIS A 143 23.58 16.91 46.53
CA HIS A 143 23.42 17.43 47.90
C HIS A 143 24.61 18.15 48.63
N PRO A 144 24.25 18.95 49.66
CA PRO A 144 24.39 20.41 49.79
C PRO A 144 25.78 20.93 50.22
#